data_AF-A0A9X0R2N3-F1
#
_entry.id   AF-A0A9X0R2N3-F1
#
_cell.length_a   1.000
_cell.length_b   1.000
_cell.length_c   1.000
_cell.angle_alpha   90.00
_cell.angle_beta   90.00
_cell.angle_gamma   90.00
#
_symmetry.space_group_name_H-M   'P 1'
#
loop_
_entity.id
_entity.type
_entity.pdbx_description
1 polymer ?
#
loop_
_entity_poly.entity_id
_entity_poly.type
_entity_poly.pdbx_seq_one_letter_code
_entity_poly.pdbx_strand_id
1 'polypeptide(L)' 'MAADWNNLSDEVQLALSREALRRAADTLAEHAELLAAEMEQGSLSDQGGPDALRLFAAVVRTTNQDAFGPIGHA' A
#
# COMPACT_ATOMS: atom_id res chain seq x y z
N MET A 1 25.31 -11.71 1.57
CA MET A 1 24.43 -12.40 2.55
C MET A 1 23.52 -11.35 3.15
N ALA A 2 22.21 -11.53 3.09
CA ALA A 2 21.30 -10.67 3.83
C ALA A 2 21.62 -10.80 5.33
N ALA A 3 21.62 -9.68 6.07
CA ALA A 3 21.70 -9.75 7.52
C ALA A 3 20.51 -10.58 8.02
N ASP A 4 20.77 -11.51 8.94
CA ASP A 4 19.70 -12.28 9.58
C ASP A 4 18.79 -11.30 10.35
N TRP A 5 17.48 -11.39 10.10
CA TRP A 5 16.47 -10.47 10.63
C TRP A 5 16.57 -10.34 12.15
N ASN A 6 16.78 -11.46 12.84
CA ASN A 6 16.85 -11.51 14.29
C ASN A 6 18.12 -10.89 14.87
N ASN A 7 19.12 -10.59 14.03
CA ASN A 7 20.36 -9.93 14.42
C ASN A 7 20.32 -8.41 14.20
N LEU A 8 19.24 -7.86 13.64
CA LEU A 8 19.01 -6.43 13.51
C LEU A 8 18.48 -5.87 14.83
N SER A 9 18.79 -4.60 15.14
CA SER A 9 18.16 -3.92 16.29
C SER A 9 16.67 -3.76 16.07
N ASP A 10 15.90 -3.69 17.17
CA ASP A 10 14.45 -3.48 17.13
C ASP A 10 14.06 -2.22 16.35
N GLU A 11 14.87 -1.16 16.44
CA GLU A 11 14.67 0.08 15.68
C GLU A 11 14.79 -0.15 14.16
N VAL A 12 15.80 -0.92 13.72
CA VAL A 12 15.99 -1.26 12.30
C VAL A 12 14.89 -2.20 11.81
N GLN A 13 14.51 -3.20 12.60
CA GLN A 13 13.40 -4.10 12.28
C GLN A 13 12.08 -3.32 12.15
N LEU A 14 11.82 -2.39 13.06
CA LEU A 14 10.63 -1.54 13.00
C LEU A 14 10.65 -0.64 11.76
N ALA A 15 11.78 0.02 11.46
CA ALA A 15 11.92 0.87 10.28
C ALA A 15 11.69 0.08 8.98
N LEU A 16 12.28 -1.11 8.85
CA LEU A 16 12.09 -2.00 7.71
C LEU A 16 10.64 -2.49 7.59
N SER A 17 10.00 -2.84 8.71
CA SER A 17 8.61 -3.28 8.72
C SER A 17 7.66 -2.16 8.29
N ARG A 18 7.88 -0.94 8.76
CA ARG A 18 7.10 0.25 8.35
C ARG A 18 7.27 0.54 6.86
N GLU A 19 8.49 0.48 6.36
CA GLU A 19 8.77 0.69 4.93
C GLU A 19 8.15 -0.42 4.06
N ALA A 20 8.23 -1.67 4.50
CA ALA A 20 7.58 -2.79 3.80
C ALA A 20 6.06 -2.60 3.75
N LEU A 21 5.44 -2.20 4.87
CA LEU A 21 4.01 -1.92 4.93
C LEU A 21 3.63 -0.73 4.04
N ARG A 22 4.44 0.34 4.04
CA ARG A 22 4.23 1.50 3.17
C ARG A 22 4.21 1.11 1.70
N ARG A 23 5.18 0.31 1.26
CA ARG A 23 5.25 -0.19 -0.13
C ARG A 23 4.08 -1.10 -0.45
N ALA A 24 3.72 -2.02 0.45
CA ALA A 24 2.58 -2.90 0.25
C ALA A 24 1.27 -2.11 0.09
N ALA A 25 1.06 -1.09 0.93
CA ALA A 25 -0.10 -0.21 0.84
C ALA A 25 -0.16 0.52 -0.51
N ASP A 26 0.97 1.07 -0.98
CA ASP A 26 1.04 1.76 -2.27
C ASP A 26 0.69 0.81 -3.43
N THR A 27 1.27 -0.39 -3.45
CA THR A 27 0.98 -1.43 -4.45
C THR A 27 -0.49 -1.87 -4.43
N LEU A 28 -1.09 -2.04 -3.25
CA LEU A 28 -2.50 -2.42 -3.14
C LEU A 28 -3.44 -1.32 -3.68
N ALA A 29 -3.15 -0.06 -3.39
CA ALA A 29 -3.93 1.07 -3.90
C ALA A 29 -3.86 1.18 -5.43
N GLU A 30 -2.66 1.03 -6.01
CA GLU A 30 -2.46 1.02 -7.46
C GLU A 30 -3.23 -0.12 -8.14
N HIS A 31 -3.15 -1.34 -7.59
CA HIS A 31 -3.88 -2.48 -8.14
C HIS A 31 -5.40 -2.32 -8.07
N ALA A 32 -5.92 -1.71 -7.01
CA ALA A 32 -7.36 -1.45 -6.91
C ALA A 32 -7.82 -0.47 -8.00
N GLU A 33 -7.04 0.58 -8.30
CA GLU A 33 -7.35 1.51 -9.39
C GLU A 33 -7.28 0.86 -10.77
N LEU A 34 -6.26 0.03 -11.01
CA LEU A 34 -6.15 -0.71 -12.26
C LEU A 34 -7.36 -1.63 -12.46
N LEU A 35 -7.74 -2.38 -11.41
CA LEU A 35 -8.91 -3.26 -11.47
C LEU A 35 -10.21 -2.49 -11.71
N ALA A 36 -10.36 -1.31 -11.08
CA ALA A 36 -11.50 -0.43 -11.33
C ALA A 36 -11.58 0.01 -12.80
N ALA A 37 -10.44 0.39 -13.39
CA ALA A 37 -10.37 0.79 -14.79
C ALA A 37 -10.69 -0.36 -15.75
N GLU A 38 -10.26 -1.59 -15.44
CA GLU A 38 -10.60 -2.80 -16.20
C GLU A 38 -12.12 -3.09 -16.14
N MET A 39 -12.73 -2.96 -14.96
CA MET A 39 -14.18 -3.11 -14.79
C MET A 39 -14.97 -2.07 -15.60
N GLU A 40 -14.53 -0.80 -15.61
CA GLU A 40 -15.17 0.26 -16.42
C GLU A 40 -15.06 0.03 -17.93
N GLN A 41 -13.97 -0.61 -18.37
CA GLN A 41 -13.78 -1.00 -19.77
C GLN A 41 -14.60 -2.25 -20.15
N GLY A 42 -15.27 -2.88 -19.18
CA GLY A 42 -16.09 -4.07 -19.38
C GLY A 42 -15.27 -5.35 -19.57
N SER A 43 -13.97 -5.34 -19.23
CA SER A 43 -13.12 -6.54 -19.27
C SER A 43 -13.38 -7.47 -18.08
N LEU A 44 -14.05 -6.98 -17.03
CA LEU A 44 -14.35 -7.71 -15.81
C LEU A 44 -15.80 -7.46 -15.33
N SER A 45 -16.44 -8.49 -14.78
CA SER A 45 -17.85 -8.43 -14.34
C SER A 45 -18.01 -7.59 -13.08
N ASP A 46 -18.97 -6.66 -13.10
CA ASP A 46 -19.20 -5.74 -11.98
C ASP A 46 -20.08 -6.38 -10.88
N GLN A 47 -19.46 -6.70 -9.72
CA GLN A 47 -20.14 -7.26 -8.54
C GLN A 47 -20.01 -6.38 -7.27
N GLY A 48 -19.65 -5.11 -7.43
CA GLY A 48 -19.37 -4.24 -6.28
C GLY A 48 -18.84 -2.85 -6.64
N GLY A 49 -18.67 -2.58 -7.93
CA GLY A 49 -18.39 -1.28 -8.49
C GLY A 49 -16.90 -0.94 -8.58
N PRO A 50 -16.46 -0.32 -9.69
CA PRO A 50 -15.20 0.44 -9.76
C PRO A 50 -15.05 1.45 -8.61
N ASP A 51 -16.18 2.02 -8.14
CA ASP A 51 -16.19 3.02 -7.07
C ASP A 51 -15.75 2.46 -5.71
N ALA A 52 -16.08 1.19 -5.40
CA ALA A 52 -15.62 0.56 -4.16
C ALA A 52 -14.10 0.35 -4.15
N LEU A 53 -13.52 0.00 -5.30
CA LEU A 53 -12.07 -0.15 -5.47
C LEU A 53 -11.35 1.20 -5.35
N ARG A 54 -11.92 2.26 -5.93
CA ARG A 54 -11.42 3.63 -5.77
C ARG A 54 -11.49 4.11 -4.32
N LEU A 55 -12.60 3.83 -3.62
CA LEU A 55 -12.73 4.14 -2.21
C LEU A 55 -11.67 3.41 -1.38
N PHE A 56 -11.45 2.13 -1.64
CA PHE A 56 -10.39 1.35 -1.00
C PHE A 56 -9.01 1.99 -1.23
N ALA A 57 -8.66 2.30 -2.47
CA ALA A 57 -7.39 2.94 -2.81
C ALA A 57 -7.21 4.28 -2.07
N ALA A 58 -8.26 5.10 -2.01
CA ALA A 58 -8.24 6.38 -1.30
C ALA A 58 -8.03 6.20 0.21
N VAL A 59 -8.72 5.25 0.84
CA VAL A 59 -8.56 4.94 2.27
C VAL A 59 -7.15 4.46 2.58
N VAL A 60 -6.61 3.55 1.75
CA VAL A 60 -5.25 3.02 1.92
C VAL A 60 -4.22 4.14 1.84
N ARG A 61 -4.30 5.02 0.82
CA ARG A 61 -3.37 6.15 0.68
C ARG A 61 -3.45 7.14 1.83
N THR A 62 -4.66 7.50 2.24
CA THR A 62 -4.88 8.44 3.36
C THR A 62 -4.28 7.87 4.65
N THR A 63 -4.57 6.60 4.95
CA THR A 63 -4.04 5.93 6.15
C THR A 63 -2.51 5.80 6.09
N ASN A 64 -1.94 5.51 4.92
CA ASN A 64 -0.48 5.39 4.74
C ASN A 64 0.23 6.75 4.94
N GLN A 65 -0.35 7.83 4.43
CA GLN A 65 0.17 9.19 4.62
C GLN A 65 0.11 9.63 6.09
N ASP A 66 -1.00 9.35 6.77
CA ASP A 66 -1.19 9.70 8.19
C ASP A 66 -0.31 8.85 9.12
N ALA A 67 -0.12 7.57 8.83
CA ALA A 67 0.62 6.64 9.67
C ALA A 67 2.14 6.81 9.58
N PHE A 68 2.66 7.25 8.43
CA PHE A 68 4.12 7.28 8.18
C PHE A 68 4.71 8.66 7.92
N GLY A 69 3.89 9.69 7.66
CA GLY A 69 4.34 11.08 7.47
C GLY A 69 5.43 11.27 6.40
N PRO A 70 5.85 12.51 6.12
CA PRO A 70 7.07 12.71 5.34
C PRO A 70 8.26 12.19 6.14
N ILE A 71 8.92 11.15 5.64
CA ILE A 71 10.20 10.68 6.17
C ILE A 71 11.20 11.84 5.98
N GLY A 72 11.38 12.65 7.02
CA GLY A 72 12.33 13.75 7.03
C GLY A 72 13.74 13.18 7.03
N HIS A 73 14.45 13.34 5.92
CA HIS A 73 15.90 13.23 5.91
C HIS A 73 16.47 14.44 6.68
N ALA A 74 16.90 14.19 7.92
CA ALA A 74 17.70 15.13 8.71
C ALA A 74 19.18 15.04 8.33
#